data_AF-A0A524DZ87-F1
#
_entry.id   AF-A0A524DZ87-F1
#
_cell.length_a   1.000
_cell.length_b   1.000
_cell.length_c   1.000
_cell.angle_alpha   90.00
_cell.angle_beta   90.00
_cell.angle_gamma   90.00
#
_symmetry.space_group_name_H-M   'P 1'
#
loop_
_entity.id
_entity.type
_entity.pdbx_description
1 polymer ?
#
loop_
_entity_poly.entity_id
_entity_poly.type
_entity_poly.pdbx_seq_one_letter_code
_entity_poly.pdbx_strand_id
1 'polypeptide(L)'
;MNRNKNSDLSFIKEEYFKKRLRNYLKLIFSLDLNIRAVLLFGSVATGKAKYNDDYISDIDLLIVCDGLPNNASKRRKLIFKLTESVTSGIQDIWWTSREMEKNVESKFYLILDAFDEGVILYDPEDFLQELKEKLFNELKQKGVVKTELYWRWPIKKFGDKIEF
;
A
#
# COMPACT_ATOMS: atom_id res chain seq x y z
N MET A 1 -23.95 11.56 -1.97
CA MET A 1 -23.64 12.09 -3.33
C MET A 1 -22.48 11.31 -3.90
N ASN A 2 -22.74 10.58 -4.98
CA ASN A 2 -21.80 9.69 -5.69
C ASN A 2 -20.55 10.45 -6.16
N ARG A 3 -19.42 10.24 -5.48
CA ARG A 3 -18.10 10.55 -6.05
C ARG A 3 -17.73 9.36 -6.92
N ASN A 4 -17.67 9.55 -8.22
CA ASN A 4 -17.23 8.52 -9.18
C ASN A 4 -15.81 8.06 -8.82
N LYS A 5 -15.72 6.93 -8.10
CA LYS A 5 -14.49 6.23 -7.70
C LYS A 5 -13.93 5.39 -8.86
N ASN A 6 -13.73 6.00 -10.03
CA ASN A 6 -12.96 5.35 -11.10
C ASN A 6 -11.53 5.86 -11.01
N SER A 7 -10.74 5.24 -10.13
CA SER A 7 -9.29 5.32 -10.22
C SER A 7 -8.89 4.89 -11.62
N ASP A 8 -8.12 5.70 -12.34
CA ASP A 8 -7.62 5.31 -13.66
C ASP A 8 -6.70 4.09 -13.49
N LEU A 9 -7.10 2.95 -14.05
CA LEU A 9 -6.33 1.70 -14.03
C LEU A 9 -5.69 1.41 -15.39
N SER A 10 -5.59 2.42 -16.27
CA SER A 10 -5.00 2.31 -17.62
C SER A 10 -3.55 1.82 -17.59
N PHE A 11 -2.80 2.13 -16.53
CA PHE A 11 -1.40 1.74 -16.34
C PHE A 11 -1.19 0.23 -16.13
N ILE A 12 -2.23 -0.50 -15.71
CA ILE A 12 -2.16 -1.96 -15.55
C ILE A 12 -2.18 -2.59 -16.95
N LYS A 13 -1.26 -3.51 -17.24
CA LYS A 13 -1.16 -4.11 -18.58
C LYS A 13 -2.23 -5.18 -18.81
N GLU A 14 -2.30 -6.14 -17.88
CA GLU A 14 -3.17 -7.30 -18.02
C GLU A 14 -4.60 -7.01 -17.56
N GLU A 15 -5.57 -7.32 -18.43
CA GLU A 15 -7.00 -7.16 -18.11
C GLU A 15 -7.45 -8.03 -16.93
N TYR A 16 -6.78 -9.16 -16.70
CA TYR A 16 -7.00 -10.01 -15.53
C TYR A 16 -6.87 -9.20 -14.23
N PHE A 17 -5.75 -8.49 -14.06
CA PHE A 17 -5.49 -7.70 -12.84
C PHE A 17 -6.46 -6.53 -12.71
N LYS A 18 -6.73 -5.81 -13.80
CA LYS A 18 -7.71 -4.71 -13.80
C LYS A 18 -9.08 -5.16 -13.33
N LYS A 19 -9.58 -6.27 -13.87
CA LYS A 19 -10.90 -6.80 -13.53
C LYS A 19 -10.98 -7.23 -12.06
N ARG A 20 -9.96 -7.94 -11.57
CA ARG A 20 -9.86 -8.38 -10.17
C ARG A 20 -9.81 -7.18 -9.21
N LEU A 21 -8.90 -6.25 -9.46
CA LEU A 21 -8.76 -5.03 -8.65
C LEU A 21 -10.06 -4.22 -8.64
N ARG A 22 -10.68 -3.99 -9.82
CA ARG A 22 -11.95 -3.26 -9.91
C ARG A 22 -13.07 -3.94 -9.11
N ASN A 23 -13.19 -5.26 -9.19
CA ASN A 23 -14.18 -6.02 -8.44
C ASN A 23 -13.95 -5.91 -6.93
N TYR A 24 -12.69 -6.02 -6.50
CA TYR A 24 -12.30 -5.87 -5.10
C TYR A 24 -12.60 -4.46 -4.57
N LEU A 25 -12.17 -3.41 -5.28
CA LEU A 25 -12.44 -2.01 -4.93
C LEU A 25 -13.94 -1.72 -4.86
N LYS A 26 -14.70 -2.20 -5.85
CA LYS A 26 -16.17 -2.05 -5.87
C LYS A 26 -16.82 -2.68 -4.64
N LEU A 27 -16.36 -3.87 -4.24
CA LEU A 27 -16.87 -4.53 -3.04
C LEU A 27 -16.54 -3.73 -1.79
N ILE A 28 -15.26 -3.43 -1.52
CA ILE A 28 -14.87 -2.76 -0.27
C ILE A 28 -15.52 -1.39 -0.11
N PHE A 29 -15.73 -0.66 -1.22
CA PHE A 29 -16.40 0.63 -1.19
C PHE A 29 -17.92 0.56 -1.11
N SER A 30 -18.51 -0.63 -1.30
CA SER A 30 -19.93 -0.88 -1.03
C SER A 30 -20.20 -1.27 0.43
N LEU A 31 -19.16 -1.63 1.19
CA LEU A 31 -19.26 -1.93 2.61
C LEU A 31 -19.33 -0.63 3.42
N ASP A 32 -20.00 -0.71 4.58
CA ASP A 32 -20.04 0.38 5.56
C ASP A 32 -18.74 0.40 6.38
N LEU A 33 -17.64 0.76 5.73
CA LEU A 33 -16.30 0.87 6.32
C LEU A 33 -15.76 2.28 6.13
N ASN A 34 -15.07 2.79 7.15
CA ASN A 34 -14.42 4.10 7.09
C ASN A 34 -13.05 4.00 6.38
N ILE A 35 -13.07 3.73 5.07
CA ILE A 35 -11.88 3.66 4.23
C ILE A 35 -11.37 5.08 3.99
N ARG A 36 -10.19 5.38 4.52
CA ARG A 36 -9.49 6.66 4.36
C ARG A 36 -8.64 6.69 3.10
N ALA A 37 -7.89 5.62 2.83
CA ALA A 37 -7.01 5.56 1.66
C ALA A 37 -6.77 4.14 1.14
N VAL A 38 -6.40 4.01 -0.13
CA VAL A 38 -6.02 2.75 -0.80
C VAL A 38 -4.80 2.99 -1.67
N LEU A 39 -3.76 2.19 -1.47
CA LEU A 39 -2.51 2.18 -2.22
C LEU A 39 -2.32 0.80 -2.87
N LEU A 40 -2.16 0.77 -4.18
CA LEU A 40 -1.69 -0.39 -4.91
C LEU A 40 -0.17 -0.37 -4.95
N PHE A 41 0.49 -1.48 -4.62
CA PHE A 41 1.95 -1.57 -4.72
C PHE A 41 2.38 -2.89 -5.36
N GLY A 42 3.70 -3.12 -5.37
CA GLY A 42 4.27 -4.36 -5.87
C GLY A 42 4.23 -4.49 -7.40
N SER A 43 4.18 -5.74 -7.86
CA SER A 43 4.42 -6.08 -9.27
C SER A 43 3.35 -5.50 -10.22
N VAL A 44 2.10 -5.39 -9.76
CA VAL A 44 1.00 -4.83 -10.55
C VAL A 44 1.13 -3.31 -10.68
N ALA A 45 1.50 -2.61 -9.60
CA ALA A 45 1.77 -1.17 -9.64
C ALA A 45 2.92 -0.81 -10.58
N THR A 46 4.00 -1.62 -10.56
CA THR A 46 5.22 -1.39 -11.36
C THR A 46 5.14 -1.89 -12.80
N GLY A 47 4.05 -2.57 -13.18
CA GLY A 47 3.90 -3.18 -14.51
C GLY A 47 4.85 -4.37 -14.76
N LYS A 48 5.37 -4.98 -13.69
CA LYS A 48 6.23 -6.18 -13.67
C LYS A 48 5.47 -7.46 -13.32
N ALA A 49 4.16 -7.37 -13.06
CA ALA A 49 3.31 -8.52 -12.78
C ALA A 49 3.32 -9.52 -13.93
N LYS A 50 3.33 -10.81 -13.58
CA LYS A 50 3.32 -11.92 -14.52
C LYS A 50 1.92 -12.54 -14.56
N TYR A 51 1.45 -12.83 -15.76
CA TYR A 51 0.22 -13.57 -16.01
C TYR A 51 0.51 -14.61 -17.10
N ASN A 52 0.81 -15.83 -16.70
CA ASN A 52 1.03 -16.97 -17.59
C ASN A 52 0.63 -18.28 -16.89
N ASP A 53 0.72 -19.40 -17.61
CA ASP A 53 0.27 -20.71 -17.14
C ASP A 53 1.06 -21.23 -15.92
N ASP A 54 2.32 -20.81 -15.76
CA ASP A 54 3.19 -21.26 -14.67
C ASP A 54 3.05 -20.40 -13.40
N TYR A 55 2.75 -19.11 -13.57
CA TYR A 55 2.74 -18.15 -12.49
C TYR A 55 1.85 -16.93 -12.78
N ILE A 56 0.95 -16.66 -11.84
CA ILE A 56 0.12 -15.47 -11.80
C ILE A 56 0.52 -14.67 -10.55
N SER A 57 0.95 -13.42 -10.74
CA SER A 57 1.25 -12.50 -9.65
C SER A 57 0.01 -12.18 -8.82
N ASP A 58 0.20 -11.92 -7.53
CA ASP A 58 -0.85 -11.35 -6.68
C ASP A 58 -0.99 -9.83 -6.90
N ILE A 59 -2.14 -9.29 -6.51
CA ILE A 59 -2.40 -7.85 -6.41
C ILE A 59 -2.18 -7.41 -4.97
N ASP A 60 -1.13 -6.62 -4.73
CA ASP A 60 -0.77 -6.14 -3.39
C ASP A 60 -1.42 -4.79 -3.06
N LEU A 61 -2.19 -4.74 -1.96
CA LEU A 61 -2.93 -3.56 -1.53
C LEU A 61 -2.59 -3.18 -0.08
N LEU A 62 -2.40 -1.90 0.16
CA LEU A 62 -2.39 -1.29 1.48
C LEU A 62 -3.65 -0.43 1.60
N ILE A 63 -4.50 -0.75 2.57
CA ILE A 63 -5.77 -0.09 2.80
C ILE A 63 -5.77 0.53 4.19
N VAL A 64 -5.97 1.85 4.23
CA VAL A 64 -6.15 2.59 5.47
C VAL A 64 -7.63 2.69 5.77
N CYS A 65 -8.07 2.10 6.87
CA CYS A 65 -9.45 2.09 7.30
C CYS A 65 -9.54 2.19 8.82
N ASP A 66 -10.28 3.19 9.30
CA ASP A 66 -10.51 3.38 10.73
C ASP A 66 -11.74 2.61 11.22
N GLY A 67 -11.82 2.38 12.54
CA GLY A 67 -12.87 1.58 13.16
C GLY A 67 -12.68 0.06 13.06
N LEU A 68 -11.53 -0.40 12.56
CA LEU A 68 -11.20 -1.82 12.51
C LEU A 68 -10.88 -2.40 13.90
N PRO A 69 -11.11 -3.72 14.12
CA PRO A 69 -10.68 -4.38 15.35
C PRO A 69 -9.18 -4.21 15.61
N ASN A 70 -8.79 -3.86 16.84
CA ASN A 70 -7.38 -3.73 17.24
C ASN A 70 -6.61 -5.06 17.20
N ASN A 71 -7.30 -6.19 17.41
CA ASN A 71 -6.67 -7.50 17.32
C ASN A 71 -6.53 -7.93 15.85
N ALA A 72 -5.29 -8.13 15.41
CA ALA A 72 -4.95 -8.45 14.02
C ALA A 72 -5.68 -9.71 13.49
N SER A 73 -5.78 -10.78 14.30
CA SER A 73 -6.47 -12.00 13.90
C SER A 73 -7.99 -11.80 13.75
N LYS A 74 -8.62 -11.04 14.66
CA LYS A 74 -10.04 -10.68 14.55
C LYS A 74 -10.29 -9.82 13.31
N ARG A 75 -9.41 -8.84 13.05
CA ARG A 75 -9.46 -7.99 11.86
C ARG A 75 -9.35 -8.83 10.58
N ARG A 76 -8.34 -9.71 10.48
CA ARG A 76 -8.17 -10.58 9.31
C ARG A 76 -9.40 -11.47 9.06
N LYS A 77 -9.98 -12.05 10.11
CA LYS A 77 -11.22 -12.84 10.00
C LYS A 77 -12.41 -12.01 9.52
N LEU A 78 -12.58 -10.80 10.05
CA LEU A 78 -13.64 -9.88 9.62
C LEU A 78 -13.48 -9.51 8.15
N ILE A 79 -12.30 -9.03 7.76
CA ILE A 79 -12.01 -8.62 6.38
C ILE A 79 -12.21 -9.80 5.42
N PHE A 80 -11.65 -10.96 5.72
CA PHE A 80 -11.82 -12.14 4.88
C PHE A 80 -13.29 -12.50 4.69
N LYS A 81 -14.10 -12.51 5.76
CA LYS A 81 -15.54 -12.78 5.65
C LYS A 81 -16.27 -11.74 4.77
N LEU A 82 -15.84 -10.48 4.81
CA LEU A 82 -16.44 -9.42 4.00
C LEU A 82 -15.99 -9.46 2.54
N THR A 83 -14.82 -10.02 2.24
CA THR A 83 -14.19 -9.98 0.91
C THR A 83 -14.02 -11.33 0.23
N GLU A 84 -14.44 -12.44 0.86
CA GLU A 84 -14.19 -13.82 0.38
C GLU A 84 -14.62 -14.06 -1.07
N SER A 85 -15.69 -13.39 -1.54
CA SER A 85 -16.19 -13.52 -2.91
C SER A 85 -15.25 -12.95 -3.99
N VAL A 86 -14.28 -12.12 -3.61
CA VAL A 86 -13.36 -11.42 -4.55
C VAL A 86 -11.90 -11.42 -4.09
N THR A 87 -11.56 -12.05 -2.96
CA THR A 87 -10.21 -11.98 -2.37
C THR A 87 -9.16 -12.87 -3.05
N SER A 88 -9.57 -13.77 -3.95
CA SER A 88 -8.64 -14.65 -4.67
C SER A 88 -7.68 -13.83 -5.54
N GLY A 89 -6.37 -14.03 -5.34
CA GLY A 89 -5.29 -13.28 -6.01
C GLY A 89 -5.07 -11.86 -5.46
N ILE A 90 -5.63 -11.53 -4.30
CA ILE A 90 -5.44 -10.26 -3.61
C ILE A 90 -4.67 -10.48 -2.31
N GLN A 91 -3.58 -9.75 -2.12
CA GLN A 91 -2.83 -9.67 -0.87
C GLN A 91 -3.04 -8.28 -0.28
N ASP A 92 -3.91 -8.20 0.72
CA ASP A 92 -4.28 -6.94 1.35
C ASP A 92 -3.74 -6.80 2.77
N ILE A 93 -3.28 -5.58 3.09
CA ILE A 93 -2.92 -5.16 4.42
C ILE A 93 -3.85 -4.04 4.83
N TRP A 94 -4.56 -4.24 5.94
CA TRP A 94 -5.51 -3.28 6.49
C TRP A 94 -4.98 -2.67 7.78
N TRP A 95 -4.73 -1.37 7.75
CA TRP A 95 -4.28 -0.60 8.90
C TRP A 95 -5.24 0.53 9.21
N THR A 96 -5.33 0.89 10.48
CA THR A 96 -5.92 2.16 10.90
C THR A 96 -4.99 3.31 10.53
N SER A 97 -5.49 4.53 10.50
CA SER A 97 -4.69 5.73 10.23
C SER A 97 -3.51 5.84 11.21
N ARG A 98 -3.77 5.54 12.49
CA ARG A 98 -2.73 5.52 13.54
C ARG A 98 -1.65 4.46 13.32
N GLU A 99 -2.03 3.26 12.89
CA GLU A 99 -1.07 2.21 12.56
C GLU A 99 -0.25 2.59 11.33
N MET A 100 -0.88 3.22 10.33
CA MET A 100 -0.19 3.70 9.14
C MET A 100 0.88 4.74 9.49
N GLU A 101 0.53 5.77 10.26
CA GLU A 101 1.48 6.77 10.76
C GLU A 101 2.66 6.14 11.49
N LYS A 102 2.38 5.20 12.42
CA LYS A 102 3.42 4.48 13.16
C LYS A 102 4.31 3.63 12.25
N ASN A 103 3.74 2.98 11.24
CA ASN A 103 4.49 2.16 10.30
C ASN A 103 5.37 3.04 9.39
N VAL A 104 4.90 4.22 9.01
CA VAL A 104 5.71 5.21 8.28
C VAL A 104 6.85 5.75 9.15
N GLU A 105 6.56 6.13 10.39
CA GLU A 105 7.55 6.65 11.34
C GLU A 105 8.68 5.64 11.60
N SER A 106 8.28 4.38 11.87
CA SER A 106 9.21 3.26 12.10
C SER A 106 9.86 2.71 10.84
N LYS A 107 9.52 3.24 9.65
CA LYS A 107 10.00 2.78 8.34
C LYS A 107 9.82 1.26 8.20
N PHE A 108 8.63 0.79 8.55
CA PHE A 108 8.26 -0.62 8.44
C PHE A 108 8.62 -1.15 7.05
N TYR A 109 9.14 -2.38 6.98
CA TYR A 109 9.94 -2.87 5.86
C TYR A 109 9.30 -2.71 4.46
N LEU A 110 7.97 -2.69 4.36
CA LEU A 110 7.26 -2.52 3.09
C LEU A 110 6.95 -1.06 2.71
N ILE A 111 6.99 -0.13 3.67
CA ILE A 111 6.51 1.25 3.46
C ILE A 111 7.34 1.96 2.38
N LEU A 112 8.66 1.79 2.41
CA LEU A 112 9.53 2.53 1.50
C LEU A 112 9.24 2.18 0.05
N ASP A 113 9.18 0.87 -0.25
CA ASP A 113 8.89 0.39 -1.61
C ASP A 113 7.43 0.64 -1.99
N ALA A 114 6.49 0.45 -1.07
CA ALA A 114 5.08 0.73 -1.33
C ALA A 114 4.83 2.21 -1.64
N PHE A 115 5.49 3.14 -0.94
CA PHE A 115 5.35 4.56 -1.21
C PHE A 115 6.11 5.01 -2.46
N ASP A 116 7.28 4.42 -2.75
CA ASP A 116 8.08 4.84 -3.91
C ASP A 116 7.46 4.35 -5.23
N GLU A 117 7.07 3.08 -5.27
CA GLU A 117 6.61 2.42 -6.50
C GLU A 117 5.09 2.27 -6.58
N GLY A 118 4.38 2.47 -5.48
CA GLY A 118 2.95 2.31 -5.41
C GLY A 118 2.15 3.46 -6.03
N VAL A 119 0.94 3.12 -6.46
CA VAL A 119 -0.05 4.01 -7.04
C VAL A 119 -1.17 4.22 -6.02
N ILE A 120 -1.34 5.45 -5.56
CA ILE A 120 -2.47 5.83 -4.69
C ILE A 120 -3.74 5.77 -5.54
N LEU A 121 -4.63 4.84 -5.21
CA LEU A 121 -5.89 4.63 -5.93
C LEU A 121 -7.03 5.47 -5.35
N TYR A 122 -6.98 5.76 -4.05
CA TYR A 122 -7.98 6.54 -3.34
C TYR A 122 -7.32 7.21 -2.13
N ASP A 123 -7.42 8.53 -2.03
CA ASP A 123 -6.92 9.31 -0.89
C ASP A 123 -7.55 10.71 -0.88
N PRO A 124 -8.86 10.83 -0.60
CA PRO A 124 -9.60 12.09 -0.77
C PRO A 124 -9.22 13.19 0.23
N GLU A 125 -8.47 12.87 1.27
CA GLU A 125 -7.98 13.80 2.29
C GLU A 125 -6.45 13.92 2.24
N ASP A 126 -5.82 13.49 1.15
CA ASP A 126 -4.37 13.54 0.92
C ASP A 126 -3.53 12.91 2.06
N PHE A 127 -4.10 11.97 2.83
CA PHE A 127 -3.47 11.38 4.00
C PHE A 127 -2.22 10.57 3.67
N LEU A 128 -2.30 9.69 2.65
CA LEU A 128 -1.12 8.95 2.19
C LEU A 128 -0.15 9.85 1.46
N GLN A 129 -0.66 10.82 0.69
CA GLN A 129 0.17 11.77 -0.05
C GLN A 129 1.06 12.58 0.90
N GLU A 130 0.48 13.16 1.96
CA GLU A 130 1.22 13.92 2.98
C GLU A 130 2.25 13.04 3.73
N LEU A 131 1.87 11.81 4.10
CA LEU A 131 2.79 10.87 4.75
C LEU A 131 3.95 10.48 3.84
N LYS A 132 3.67 10.26 2.55
CA LYS A 132 4.67 9.93 1.52
C LYS A 132 5.65 11.07 1.33
N GLU A 133 5.17 12.30 1.18
CA GLU A 133 6.00 13.48 1.03
C GLU A 133 6.88 13.73 2.26
N LYS A 134 6.29 13.64 3.46
CA LYS A 134 7.02 13.79 4.72
C LYS A 134 8.14 12.74 4.84
N LEU A 135 7.84 11.48 4.54
CA LEU A 135 8.82 10.39 4.59
C LEU A 135 9.97 10.64 3.62
N PHE A 136 9.70 10.93 2.34
CA PHE A 136 10.77 11.12 1.36
C PHE A 136 11.59 12.38 1.60
N ASN A 137 10.98 13.44 2.14
CA ASN A 137 11.71 14.61 2.61
C ASN A 137 12.66 14.26 3.77
N GLU A 138 12.21 13.48 4.76
CA GLU A 138 13.06 12.99 5.85
C GLU A 138 14.21 12.11 5.34
N LEU A 139 13.93 11.16 4.44
CA LEU A 139 14.93 10.26 3.86
C LEU A 139 15.99 11.04 3.07
N LYS A 140 15.57 12.04 2.29
CA LYS A 140 16.47 12.94 1.55
C LYS A 140 17.37 13.74 2.50
N GLN A 141 16.81 14.33 3.55
CA GLN A 141 17.58 15.05 4.57
C GLN A 141 18.59 14.14 5.28
N LYS A 142 18.21 12.89 5.54
CA LYS A 142 19.06 11.87 6.13
C LYS A 142 20.05 11.25 5.14
N GLY A 143 20.10 11.68 3.87
CA GLY A 143 21.02 11.15 2.87
C GLY A 143 20.78 9.69 2.47
N VAL A 144 19.55 9.17 2.68
CA VAL A 144 19.18 7.83 2.25
C VAL A 144 19.01 7.80 0.73
N VAL A 145 19.58 6.79 0.09
CA VAL A 145 19.58 6.65 -1.38
C VAL A 145 18.88 5.35 -1.76
N LYS A 146 17.91 5.42 -2.67
CA LYS A 146 17.32 4.22 -3.29
C LYS A 146 18.29 3.67 -4.34
N THR A 147 18.55 2.36 -4.29
CA THR A 147 19.22 1.60 -5.36
C THR A 147 18.19 0.75 -6.10
N GLU A 148 18.61 0.01 -7.13
CA GLU A 148 17.71 -0.91 -7.85
C GLU A 148 17.15 -2.05 -6.97
N LEU A 149 17.87 -2.44 -5.93
CA LEU A 149 17.55 -3.62 -5.11
C LEU A 149 17.15 -3.29 -3.67
N TYR A 150 17.61 -2.16 -3.12
CA TYR A 150 17.41 -1.82 -1.72
C TYR A 150 17.59 -0.33 -1.43
N TRP A 151 17.13 0.10 -0.27
CA TRP A 151 17.38 1.42 0.30
C TRP A 151 18.70 1.42 1.08
N ARG A 152 19.56 2.40 0.82
CA ARG A 152 20.87 2.53 1.47
C ARG A 152 20.89 3.75 2.38
N TRP A 153 20.97 3.52 3.68
CA TRP A 153 21.23 4.57 4.67
C TRP A 153 22.70 5.00 4.58
N PRO A 154 23.02 6.28 4.78
CA PRO A 154 24.39 6.70 4.89
C PRO A 154 24.95 6.16 6.20
N ILE A 155 25.78 5.13 6.09
CA ILE A 155 26.51 4.59 7.21
C ILE A 155 27.66 5.56 7.47
N LYS A 156 27.67 6.15 8.67
CA LYS A 156 28.83 6.87 9.17
C LYS A 156 30.06 5.95 9.08
N LYS A 157 31.22 6.49 8.69
CA LYS A 157 32.43 5.66 8.58
C LYS A 157 32.74 5.07 9.95
N PHE A 158 33.39 3.91 9.95
CA PHE A 158 33.91 3.32 11.18
C PHE A 158 34.77 4.38 11.92
N GLY A 159 34.36 4.76 13.13
CA GLY A 159 35.04 5.78 13.95
C GLY A 159 34.32 7.12 14.09
N ASP A 160 33.23 7.38 13.38
CA ASP A 160 32.46 8.62 13.57
C ASP A 160 31.65 8.57 14.89
N LYS A 161 31.65 9.67 15.65
CA LYS A 161 30.86 9.80 16.88
C LYS A 161 29.35 9.75 16.56
N ILE A 162 28.62 8.93 17.31
CA ILE A 162 27.16 8.93 17.35
C ILE A 162 26.76 9.84 18.51
N GLU A 163 26.09 10.95 18.20
CA GLU A 163 25.43 11.79 19.21
C GLU A 163 23.96 11.37 19.25
N PHE A 164 23.47 11.09 20.45
CA PHE A 164 22.09 10.69 20.76
C PHE A 164 21.24 11.93 21.03
#